data_AF-A0A3B0W8E7-F1
#
_entry.id   AF-A0A3B0W8E7-F1
#
_cell.length_a   1.000
_cell.length_b   1.000
_cell.length_c   1.000
_cell.angle_alpha   90.00
_cell.angle_beta   90.00
_cell.angle_gamma   90.00
#
_symmetry.space_group_name_H-M   'P 1'
#
loop_
_entity.id
_entity.type
_entity.pdbx_description
1 polymer ?
#
loop_
_entity_poly.entity_id
_entity_poly.type
_entity_poly.pdbx_seq_one_letter_code
_entity_poly.pdbx_strand_id
1 'polypeptide(L)'
;MTAKTERVTILTTPDFKNYLGEQAKNLGVSVSELIRMRCIEDTVPSSDEVLLKELITQSKKAISKANSSLDKGLNDIAETLAYLKNQRA
;
A
#
# COMPACT_ATOMS: atom_id res chain seq x y z
N MET A 1 26.10 32.25 -21.12
CA MET A 1 25.33 31.87 -19.91
C MET A 1 25.61 30.41 -19.63
N THR A 2 26.35 30.10 -18.57
CA THR A 2 26.64 28.71 -18.17
C THR A 2 25.33 28.06 -17.72
N ALA A 3 24.93 26.96 -18.37
CA ALA A 3 23.72 26.24 -18.00
C ALA A 3 23.85 25.76 -16.55
N LYS A 4 22.85 26.04 -15.70
CA LYS A 4 22.83 25.63 -14.29
C LYS A 4 22.63 24.12 -14.09
N THR A 5 22.59 23.33 -15.17
CA THR A 5 22.21 21.91 -15.15
C THR A 5 23.04 21.10 -16.14
N GLU A 6 23.49 19.92 -15.70
CA GLU A 6 24.18 18.94 -16.54
C GLU A 6 23.26 17.76 -16.89
N ARG A 7 23.52 17.12 -18.03
CA ARG A 7 22.75 15.94 -18.47
C ARG A 7 23.38 14.66 -17.92
N VAL A 8 22.56 13.82 -17.32
CA VAL A 8 22.93 12.47 -16.90
C VAL A 8 22.28 11.46 -17.85
N THR A 9 23.07 10.52 -18.36
CA THR A 9 22.58 9.39 -19.16
C THR A 9 22.57 8.15 -18.29
N ILE A 10 21.41 7.50 -18.18
CA ILE A 10 21.25 6.27 -17.39
C ILE A 10 20.93 5.15 -18.36
N LEU A 11 21.77 4.11 -18.35
CA LEU A 11 21.51 2.89 -19.12
C LEU A 11 20.61 1.97 -18.30
N THR A 12 19.48 1.58 -18.86
CA THR A 12 18.48 0.73 -18.20
C THR A 12 17.95 -0.31 -19.18
N THR A 13 17.26 -1.32 -18.66
CA THR A 13 16.47 -2.22 -19.51
C THR A 13 15.18 -1.53 -20.00
N PRO A 14 14.56 -2.02 -21.10
CA PRO A 14 13.27 -1.52 -21.57
C PRO A 14 12.17 -1.62 -20.52
N ASP A 15 12.11 -2.75 -19.81
CA ASP A 15 11.11 -2.99 -18.77
C ASP A 15 11.25 -1.99 -17.62
N PHE A 16 12.49 -1.71 -17.20
CA PHE A 16 12.76 -0.75 -16.15
C PHE A 16 12.41 0.69 -16.58
N LYS A 17 12.63 1.04 -17.85
CA LYS A 17 12.21 2.34 -18.39
C LYS A 17 10.69 2.50 -18.36
N ASN A 18 9.95 1.46 -18.73
CA ASN A 18 8.49 1.46 -18.67
C ASN A 18 8.00 1.61 -17.22
N TYR A 19 8.60 0.84 -16.30
CA TYR A 19 8.32 0.92 -14.87
C TYR A 19 8.54 2.34 -14.30
N LEU A 20 9.65 3.00 -14.64
CA LEU A 20 9.89 4.39 -14.23
C LEU A 20 8.82 5.35 -14.80
N GLY A 21 8.40 5.12 -16.05
CA GLY A 21 7.34 5.90 -16.68
C GLY A 21 5.99 5.77 -15.95
N GLU A 22 5.60 4.54 -15.59
CA GLU A 22 4.37 4.29 -14.85
C GLU A 22 4.41 4.93 -13.45
N GLN A 23 5.52 4.80 -12.73
CA GLN A 23 5.66 5.41 -11.42
C GLN A 23 5.61 6.93 -11.46
N ALA A 24 6.29 7.54 -12.44
CA ALA A 24 6.26 8.98 -12.64
C ALA A 24 4.83 9.46 -12.94
N LYS A 25 4.09 8.71 -13.78
CA LYS A 25 2.69 8.98 -14.10
C LYS A 25 1.78 8.88 -12.86
N ASN A 26 1.96 7.85 -12.03
CA ASN A 26 1.16 7.65 -10.82
C ASN A 26 1.37 8.78 -9.79
N LEU A 27 2.58 9.34 -9.73
CA LEU A 27 2.93 10.44 -8.85
C LEU A 27 2.69 11.83 -9.49
N GLY A 28 2.28 11.88 -10.76
CA GLY A 28 2.05 13.14 -11.48
C GLY A 28 3.31 13.96 -11.77
N VAL A 29 4.49 13.33 -11.72
CA VAL A 29 5.80 14.00 -11.91
C VAL A 29 6.52 13.50 -13.17
N SER A 30 7.57 14.19 -13.59
CA SER A 30 8.43 13.70 -14.67
C SER A 30 9.36 12.58 -14.18
N VAL A 31 9.82 11.71 -15.08
CA VAL A 31 10.79 10.65 -14.74
C VAL A 31 12.09 11.24 -14.17
N SER A 32 12.57 12.36 -14.70
CA SER A 32 13.77 13.03 -14.18
C SER A 32 13.56 13.60 -12.78
N GLU A 33 12.35 14.07 -12.47
CA GLU A 33 12.00 14.54 -11.13
C GLU A 33 11.88 13.39 -10.14
N LEU A 34 11.24 12.29 -10.55
CA LEU A 34 11.17 11.05 -9.77
C LEU A 34 12.57 10.54 -9.38
N ILE A 35 13.51 10.54 -10.33
CA ILE A 35 14.89 10.14 -10.10
C ILE A 35 15.57 11.10 -9.12
N ARG A 36 15.40 12.42 -9.29
CA ARG A 36 15.95 13.41 -8.35
C ARG A 36 15.41 13.22 -6.94
N MET A 37 14.09 13.10 -6.78
CA MET A 37 13.48 12.85 -5.47
C MET A 37 14.12 11.64 -4.80
N ARG A 38 14.23 10.52 -5.52
CA ARG A 38 14.81 9.26 -4.98
C ARG A 38 16.32 9.26 -4.75
N CYS A 39 17.07 10.11 -5.45
CA CYS A 39 18.52 10.21 -5.28
C CYS A 39 18.93 11.30 -4.28
N ILE A 40 18.07 12.30 -4.05
CA ILE A 40 18.29 13.37 -3.05
C ILE A 40 17.74 12.91 -1.70
N GLU A 41 16.57 12.29 -1.71
CA GLU A 41 16.07 11.52 -0.57
C GLU A 41 16.81 10.19 -0.60
N ASP A 42 18.01 10.13 0.00
CA ASP A 42 18.65 8.86 0.40
C ASP A 42 17.70 8.13 1.37
N THR A 43 16.62 7.57 0.83
CA THR A 43 15.51 6.99 1.57
C THR A 43 15.87 5.55 1.85
N VAL A 44 16.89 5.38 2.70
CA VAL A 44 16.78 4.35 3.71
C VAL A 44 15.55 4.77 4.53
N PRO A 45 14.42 4.04 4.47
CA PRO A 45 13.25 4.42 5.23
C PRO A 45 13.68 4.55 6.69
N SER A 46 13.31 5.66 7.31
CA SER A 46 13.67 5.89 8.71
C SER A 46 13.12 4.74 9.56
N SER A 47 13.73 4.49 10.72
CA SER A 47 13.20 3.51 11.68
C SER A 47 11.71 3.71 11.94
N ASP A 48 11.25 4.97 11.93
CA ASP A 48 9.89 5.36 12.20
C ASP A 48 8.96 5.04 11.03
N GLU A 49 9.40 5.20 9.79
CA GLU A 49 8.63 4.80 8.60
C GLU A 49 8.48 3.28 8.51
N VAL A 50 9.53 2.53 8.86
CA VAL A 50 9.47 1.06 8.94
C VAL A 50 8.49 0.63 10.03
N LEU A 51 8.58 1.25 11.22
CA LEU A 51 7.68 0.97 12.34
C LEU A 51 6.22 1.32 11.99
N LEU A 52 5.98 2.45 11.34
CA LEU A 52 4.66 2.88 10.92
C LEU A 52 4.03 1.89 9.93
N LYS A 53 4.82 1.40 8.97
CA LYS A 53 4.37 0.39 8.00
C LYS A 53 3.97 -0.92 8.68
N GLU A 54 4.73 -1.34 9.68
CA GLU A 54 4.42 -2.53 10.47
C GLU A 54 3.13 -2.34 11.27
N LEU A 55 2.96 -1.20 11.94
CA LEU A 55 1.72 -0.87 12.68
C LEU A 55 0.49 -0.85 11.77
N ILE A 56 0.58 -0.27 10.57
CA ILE A 56 -0.50 -0.28 9.57
C ILE A 56 -0.85 -1.72 9.19
N THR A 57 0.16 -2.58 9.00
CA THR A 57 -0.04 -3.98 8.64
C THR A 57 -0.74 -4.75 9.76
N GLN A 58 -0.31 -4.56 11.00
CA GLN A 58 -0.93 -5.18 12.17
C GLN A 58 -2.36 -4.68 12.40
N SER A 59 -2.61 -3.38 12.21
CA SER A 59 -3.95 -2.80 12.29
C SER A 59 -4.91 -3.41 11.27
N LYS A 60 -4.49 -3.52 10.00
CA LYS A 60 -5.29 -4.19 8.95
C LYS A 60 -5.61 -5.64 9.31
N LYS A 61 -4.63 -6.38 9.86
CA LYS A 61 -4.83 -7.76 10.30
C LYS A 61 -5.83 -7.86 11.46
N ALA A 62 -5.74 -6.95 12.42
CA ALA A 62 -6.66 -6.89 13.55
C ALA A 62 -8.09 -6.57 13.09
N ILE A 63 -8.27 -5.61 12.18
CA ILE A 63 -9.58 -5.27 11.59
C ILE A 63 -10.17 -6.46 10.84
N SER A 64 -9.39 -7.13 10.01
CA SER A 64 -9.83 -8.33 9.28
C SER A 64 -10.30 -9.43 10.23
N LYS A 65 -9.54 -9.68 11.31
CA LYS A 65 -9.93 -10.64 12.36
C LYS A 65 -11.23 -10.23 13.04
N ALA A 66 -11.37 -8.96 13.42
CA ALA A 66 -12.58 -8.44 14.06
C ALA A 66 -13.82 -8.64 13.18
N ASN A 67 -13.73 -8.30 11.89
CA ASN A 67 -14.82 -8.51 10.93
C ASN A 67 -15.19 -10.00 10.84
N SER A 68 -14.21 -10.89 10.71
CA SER A 68 -14.50 -12.33 10.66
C SER A 68 -15.20 -12.86 11.92
N SER A 69 -14.88 -12.29 13.08
CA SER A 69 -15.51 -12.65 14.36
C SER A 69 -16.95 -12.15 14.44
N LEU A 70 -17.21 -10.94 13.93
CA LEU A 70 -18.57 -10.39 13.84
C LEU A 70 -19.43 -11.21 12.87
N ASP A 71 -18.92 -11.54 11.69
CA ASP A 71 -19.65 -12.34 10.71
C ASP A 71 -20.03 -13.73 11.26
N LYS A 72 -19.10 -14.37 11.99
CA LYS A 72 -19.39 -15.63 12.69
C LYS A 72 -20.47 -15.45 13.74
N GLY A 73 -20.36 -14.43 14.60
CA GLY A 73 -21.37 -14.17 15.63
C GLY A 73 -22.76 -13.90 15.06
N LEU A 74 -22.84 -13.17 13.94
CA LEU A 74 -24.10 -12.93 13.24
C LEU A 74 -24.70 -14.23 12.68
N ASN A 75 -23.87 -15.11 12.10
CA ASN A 75 -24.32 -16.41 11.62
C ASN A 75 -24.82 -17.31 12.76
N ASP A 76 -24.08 -17.38 13.87
CA ASP A 76 -24.48 -18.18 15.04
C ASP A 76 -25.83 -17.69 15.62
N ILE A 77 -26.04 -16.37 15.67
CA ILE A 77 -27.32 -15.78 16.08
C ILE A 77 -28.43 -16.12 15.08
N ALA A 78 -28.16 -16.05 13.77
CA ALA A 78 -29.13 -16.39 12.74
C ALA A 78 -29.54 -17.88 12.81
N GLU A 79 -28.60 -18.79 13.02
CA GLU A 79 -28.85 -20.22 13.17
C GLU A 79 -29.67 -20.52 14.43
N THR A 80 -29.31 -19.93 15.57
CA THR A 80 -30.06 -20.10 16.83
C THR A 80 -31.49 -19.55 16.72
N LEU A 81 -31.69 -18.40 16.07
CA LEU A 81 -33.03 -17.88 15.80
C LEU A 81 -33.84 -18.80 14.88
N ALA A 82 -33.23 -19.39 13.85
CA ALA A 82 -33.89 -20.34 12.97
C ALA A 82 -34.29 -21.62 13.72
N TYR A 83 -33.40 -22.16 14.57
CA TYR A 83 -33.68 -23.29 15.43
C TYR A 83 -34.86 -23.02 16.38
N LEU A 84 -34.84 -21.88 17.09
CA LEU A 84 -35.92 -21.51 18.02
C LEU A 84 -37.27 -21.31 17.32
N LYS A 85 -37.28 -20.81 16.08
CA LYS A 85 -38.51 -20.71 15.28
C LYS A 85 -39.07 -22.08 14.92
N ASN A 86 -38.21 -23.01 14.50
CA ASN A 86 -38.62 -24.37 14.15
C ASN A 86 -39.11 -25.19 15.35
N GLN A 87 -38.64 -24.91 16.57
CA GLN A 87 -39.15 -25.54 17.79
C GLN A 87 -40.49 -24.98 18.29
N ARG A 88 -40.92 -23.83 17.77
CA ARG A 88 -42.17 -23.15 18.15
C ARG A 88 -43.34 -23.45 17.21
N ALA A 89 -43.09 -24.14 16.09
CA ALA A 89 -44.08 -24.63 15.14
C ALA A 89 -44.45 -26.08 15.46
#